data_AF-N8WR25-F1
#
_entry.id   AF-N8WR25-F1
#
_cell.length_a   1.000
_cell.length_b   1.000
_cell.length_c   1.000
_cell.angle_alpha   90.00
_cell.angle_beta   90.00
_cell.angle_gamma   90.00
#
_symmetry.space_group_name_H-M   'P 1'
#
loop_
_entity.id
_entity.type
_entity.pdbx_description
1 polymer ?
#
loop_
_entity_poly.entity_id
_entity_poly.type
_entity_poly.pdbx_seq_one_letter_code
_entity_poly.pdbx_strand_id
1 'polypeptide(L)'
;MNIYFKQLLEWMNQNASIEEQVLIQALFLLRVHYSLAGIVVICQRIFTLVGDDELPEFRDELNTLKIISTLQYSDQYSHFFSETIDRNRHTPTPLRPYTGDSGICDLLLIQAGRSRNNESFDKVIIWFLEQIFNFQKKVHTLELYSSYLTSDGSIKLKDQKGSRVYNAFLAIRLLGDAGNTQNLEDVKASLLQNSPKQLIQLMSVHNKDEQLNKIYYALKLFLSQIWQNNRQKNNKKRREFLHRIGLKHRKQRWSHLFEQLKAYL
;
A
#
# COMPACT_ATOMS: atom_id res chain seq x y z
N MET A 1 21.93 -0.15 -13.12
CA MET A 1 20.51 -0.28 -13.48
C MET A 1 19.97 -1.55 -12.88
N ASN A 2 18.86 -1.46 -12.15
CA ASN A 2 18.17 -2.63 -11.61
C ASN A 2 17.80 -3.61 -12.74
N ILE A 3 18.20 -4.86 -12.57
CA ILE A 3 17.95 -5.91 -13.57
C ILE A 3 16.46 -6.16 -13.78
N TYR A 4 15.65 -6.12 -12.72
CA TYR A 4 14.20 -6.31 -12.79
C TYR A 4 13.53 -5.13 -13.49
N PHE A 5 13.99 -3.90 -13.23
CA PHE A 5 13.49 -2.73 -13.95
C PHE A 5 13.80 -2.80 -15.44
N LYS A 6 15.03 -3.20 -15.79
CA LYS A 6 15.42 -3.42 -17.20
C LYS A 6 14.54 -4.48 -17.85
N GLN A 7 14.33 -5.61 -17.18
CA GLN A 7 13.50 -6.70 -17.68
C GLN A 7 12.04 -6.26 -17.88
N LEU A 8 11.47 -5.50 -16.93
CA LEU A 8 10.12 -4.98 -17.08
C LEU A 8 10.04 -4.00 -18.26
N LEU A 9 11.00 -3.09 -18.40
CA LEU A 9 11.04 -2.13 -19.51
C LEU A 9 11.17 -2.82 -20.87
N GLU A 10 12.06 -3.81 -20.98
CA GLU A 10 12.22 -4.63 -22.19
C GLU A 10 10.91 -5.36 -22.53
N TRP A 11 10.29 -5.97 -21.52
CA TRP A 11 9.07 -6.72 -21.71
C TRP A 11 7.88 -5.83 -22.08
N MET A 12 7.77 -4.66 -21.46
CA MET A 12 6.78 -3.66 -21.84
C MET A 12 6.98 -3.20 -23.28
N ASN A 13 8.23 -2.94 -23.71
CA ASN A 13 8.53 -2.52 -25.08
C ASN A 13 8.28 -3.58 -26.15
N GLN A 14 8.15 -4.86 -25.78
CA GLN A 14 7.65 -5.90 -26.69
C GLN A 14 6.14 -5.76 -26.98
N ASN A 15 5.40 -5.06 -26.11
CA ASN A 15 3.94 -4.93 -26.17
C ASN A 15 3.48 -3.49 -26.50
N ALA A 16 4.18 -2.48 -25.99
CA ALA A 16 3.92 -1.07 -26.20
C ALA A 16 5.20 -0.24 -26.07
N SER A 17 5.48 0.65 -27.01
CA SER A 17 6.64 1.54 -26.96
C SER A 17 6.51 2.51 -25.79
N ILE A 18 7.32 2.32 -24.75
CA ILE A 18 7.27 3.10 -23.50
C ILE A 18 8.67 3.58 -23.14
N GLU A 19 8.77 4.89 -22.93
CA GLU A 19 10.00 5.53 -22.46
C GLU A 19 10.31 5.15 -21.01
N GLU A 20 11.60 5.00 -20.70
CA GLU A 20 12.07 4.68 -19.36
C GLU A 20 11.50 5.62 -18.30
N GLN A 21 11.49 6.92 -18.58
CA GLN A 21 11.03 7.94 -17.64
C GLN A 21 9.53 7.85 -17.35
N VAL A 22 8.72 7.48 -18.35
CA VAL A 22 7.28 7.26 -18.21
C VAL A 22 7.03 6.05 -17.30
N LEU A 23 7.78 4.97 -17.48
CA LEU A 23 7.69 3.81 -16.60
C LEU A 23 8.11 4.15 -15.16
N ILE A 24 9.19 4.93 -14.97
CA ILE A 24 9.62 5.36 -13.63
C ILE A 24 8.54 6.18 -12.93
N GLN A 25 7.87 7.10 -13.65
CA GLN A 25 6.76 7.90 -13.09
C GLN A 25 5.58 7.02 -12.66
N ALA A 26 5.18 6.06 -13.50
CA ALA A 26 4.11 5.13 -13.18
C ALA A 26 4.43 4.28 -11.95
N LEU A 27 5.64 3.72 -11.89
CA LEU A 27 6.11 2.94 -10.74
C LEU A 27 6.29 3.80 -9.48
N PHE A 28 6.62 5.09 -9.63
CA PHE A 28 6.72 6.04 -8.53
C PHE A 28 5.38 6.29 -7.85
N LEU A 29 4.28 6.31 -8.61
CA LEU A 29 2.93 6.48 -8.06
C LEU A 29 2.61 5.42 -7.00
N LEU A 30 3.03 4.18 -7.24
CA LEU A 30 2.87 3.04 -6.32
C LEU A 30 4.04 2.91 -5.33
N ARG A 31 5.17 3.56 -5.62
CA ARG A 31 6.44 3.37 -4.91
C ARG A 31 6.74 1.88 -4.76
N VAL A 32 6.87 1.19 -5.88
CA VAL A 32 7.09 -0.26 -5.86
C VAL A 32 8.45 -0.61 -5.27
N HIS A 33 8.57 -1.84 -4.77
CA HIS A 33 9.84 -2.35 -4.27
C HIS A 33 10.86 -2.56 -5.40
N TYR A 34 12.14 -2.60 -5.03
CA TYR A 34 13.25 -2.79 -5.98
C TYR A 34 13.10 -4.07 -6.80
N SER A 35 12.61 -5.17 -6.22
CA SER A 35 12.55 -6.45 -6.95
C SER A 35 11.46 -6.51 -8.02
N LEU A 36 10.54 -5.56 -8.05
CA LEU A 36 9.30 -5.56 -8.84
C LEU A 36 8.45 -6.85 -8.76
N ALA A 37 8.69 -7.72 -7.78
CA ALA A 37 7.92 -8.94 -7.55
C ALA A 37 6.41 -8.68 -7.50
N GLY A 38 5.62 -9.47 -8.22
CA GLY A 38 4.16 -9.35 -8.19
C GLY A 38 3.59 -8.04 -8.77
N ILE A 39 4.40 -7.21 -9.44
CA ILE A 39 3.93 -5.92 -9.97
C ILE A 39 2.76 -6.07 -10.94
N VAL A 40 2.72 -7.13 -11.73
CA VAL A 40 1.60 -7.39 -12.65
C VAL A 40 0.32 -7.66 -11.87
N VAL A 41 0.38 -8.51 -10.83
CA VAL A 41 -0.75 -8.83 -9.96
C VAL A 41 -1.25 -7.58 -9.22
N ILE A 42 -0.34 -6.74 -8.74
CA ILE A 42 -0.66 -5.46 -8.09
C ILE A 42 -1.42 -4.55 -9.06
N CYS A 43 -0.92 -4.38 -10.28
CA CYS A 43 -1.58 -3.57 -11.30
C CYS A 43 -2.95 -4.14 -11.68
N GLN A 44 -3.07 -5.45 -11.87
CA GLN A 44 -4.36 -6.13 -12.11
C GLN A 44 -5.35 -5.87 -10.99
N ARG A 45 -4.91 -5.96 -9.73
CA ARG A 45 -5.77 -5.68 -8.57
C ARG A 45 -6.23 -4.22 -8.54
N ILE A 46 -5.37 -3.26 -8.88
CA ILE A 46 -5.76 -1.83 -8.97
C ILE A 46 -6.91 -1.66 -9.96
N PHE A 47 -6.80 -2.21 -11.17
CA PHE A 47 -7.85 -2.05 -12.18
C PHE A 47 -9.09 -2.91 -11.92
N THR A 48 -8.96 -4.00 -11.17
CA THR A 48 -10.12 -4.74 -10.63
C THR A 48 -10.88 -3.90 -9.60
N LEU A 49 -10.17 -3.10 -8.80
CA LEU A 49 -10.76 -2.28 -7.74
C LEU A 49 -11.36 -0.98 -8.29
N VAL A 50 -10.59 -0.24 -9.07
CA VAL A 50 -10.98 1.09 -9.57
C VAL A 50 -11.91 1.00 -10.79
N GLY A 51 -11.86 -0.10 -11.55
CA GLY A 51 -12.66 -0.26 -12.76
C GLY A 51 -12.40 0.87 -13.76
N ASP A 52 -13.47 1.52 -14.21
CA ASP A 52 -13.44 2.68 -15.12
C ASP A 52 -13.43 4.03 -14.38
N ASP A 53 -13.38 4.04 -13.05
CA ASP A 53 -13.38 5.30 -12.28
C ASP A 53 -12.14 6.14 -12.65
N GLU A 54 -12.39 7.25 -13.31
CA GLU A 54 -11.34 8.13 -13.79
C GLU A 54 -10.73 8.87 -12.61
N LEU A 55 -9.51 8.50 -12.21
CA LEU A 55 -8.63 9.32 -11.40
C LEU A 55 -7.84 10.24 -12.35
N PRO A 56 -8.41 11.38 -12.80
CA PRO A 56 -7.94 12.06 -14.02
C PRO A 56 -6.60 12.75 -13.76
N GLU A 57 -6.34 13.11 -12.50
CA GLU A 57 -5.07 13.69 -12.05
C GLU A 57 -3.87 12.74 -12.22
N PHE A 58 -4.11 11.43 -12.30
CA PHE A 58 -3.08 10.39 -12.42
C PHE A 58 -3.22 9.60 -13.73
N ARG A 59 -3.91 10.15 -14.73
CA ARG A 59 -4.29 9.45 -15.96
C ARG A 59 -3.09 8.83 -16.68
N ASP A 60 -1.98 9.56 -16.80
CA ASP A 60 -0.81 9.11 -17.57
C ASP A 60 -0.07 7.96 -16.86
N GLU A 61 0.14 8.09 -15.55
CA GLU A 61 0.70 7.02 -14.73
C GLU A 61 -0.22 5.79 -14.74
N LEU A 62 -1.54 5.98 -14.62
CA LEU A 62 -2.51 4.89 -14.66
C LEU A 62 -2.56 4.20 -16.03
N ASN A 63 -2.45 4.92 -17.13
CA ASN A 63 -2.37 4.31 -18.47
C ASN A 63 -1.16 3.36 -18.56
N THR A 64 -0.02 3.78 -18.03
CA THR A 64 1.19 2.94 -18.01
C THR A 64 1.01 1.72 -17.10
N LEU A 65 0.43 1.89 -15.91
CA LEU A 65 0.10 0.76 -15.02
C LEU A 65 -0.94 -0.18 -15.64
N LYS A 66 -1.86 0.33 -16.47
CA LYS A 66 -2.86 -0.47 -17.19
C LYS A 66 -2.18 -1.39 -18.19
N ILE A 67 -1.17 -0.90 -18.90
CA ILE A 67 -0.37 -1.73 -19.81
C ILE A 67 0.30 -2.86 -19.03
N ILE A 68 0.91 -2.57 -17.87
CA ILE A 68 1.51 -3.59 -16.99
C ILE A 68 0.47 -4.64 -16.58
N SER A 69 -0.76 -4.22 -16.25
CA SER A 69 -1.82 -5.15 -15.83
C SER A 69 -2.23 -6.15 -16.92
N THR A 70 -2.05 -5.78 -18.20
CA THR A 70 -2.43 -6.63 -19.35
C THR A 70 -1.35 -7.62 -19.77
N LEU A 71 -0.15 -7.54 -19.19
CA LEU A 71 0.94 -8.44 -19.51
C LEU A 71 0.55 -9.90 -19.18
N GLN A 72 0.79 -10.80 -20.13
CA GLN A 72 0.44 -12.22 -20.02
C GLN A 72 1.54 -13.02 -19.33
N TYR A 73 1.19 -14.13 -18.67
CA TYR A 73 2.19 -14.95 -18.02
C TYR A 73 3.27 -15.43 -19.00
N SER A 74 4.53 -15.39 -18.55
CA SER A 74 5.69 -15.89 -19.27
C SER A 74 6.67 -16.49 -18.26
N ASP A 75 7.20 -17.68 -18.53
CA ASP A 75 8.16 -18.32 -17.63
C ASP A 75 9.40 -17.46 -17.38
N GLN A 76 9.84 -16.73 -18.42
CA GLN A 76 10.97 -15.79 -18.35
C GLN A 76 10.71 -14.63 -17.38
N TYR A 77 9.45 -14.22 -17.22
CA TYR A 77 9.04 -13.04 -16.44
C TYR A 77 8.14 -13.40 -15.25
N SER A 78 8.11 -14.68 -14.86
CA SER A 78 7.23 -15.26 -13.85
C SER A 78 7.30 -14.56 -12.49
N HIS A 79 8.46 -14.01 -12.11
CA HIS A 79 8.66 -13.24 -10.89
C HIS A 79 7.73 -12.01 -10.76
N PHE A 80 7.35 -11.39 -11.88
CA PHE A 80 6.40 -10.27 -11.87
C PHE A 80 4.95 -10.69 -11.56
N PHE A 81 4.66 -11.99 -11.56
CA PHE A 81 3.36 -12.58 -11.21
C PHE A 81 3.32 -13.20 -9.81
N SER A 82 4.37 -13.04 -9.00
CA SER A 82 4.38 -13.65 -7.66
C SER A 82 3.24 -13.11 -6.78
N GLU A 83 2.25 -13.97 -6.50
CA GLU A 83 1.09 -13.66 -5.64
C GLU A 83 1.41 -13.81 -4.16
N THR A 84 2.39 -14.66 -3.83
CA THR A 84 2.83 -14.85 -2.46
C THR A 84 3.99 -13.93 -2.15
N ILE A 85 3.78 -13.06 -1.16
CA ILE A 85 4.87 -12.51 -0.38
C ILE A 85 5.42 -13.66 0.47
N ASP A 86 6.13 -14.60 -0.15
CA ASP A 86 6.87 -15.62 0.56
C ASP A 86 7.97 -14.86 1.31
N ARG A 87 7.64 -14.41 2.53
CA ARG A 87 8.43 -13.44 3.29
C ARG A 87 9.88 -13.90 3.32
N ASN A 88 10.70 -13.29 2.47
CA ASN A 88 12.15 -13.19 2.56
C ASN A 88 12.82 -14.37 3.29
N ARG A 89 12.62 -15.61 2.84
CA ARG A 89 13.33 -16.73 3.50
C ARG A 89 14.82 -16.69 3.17
N HIS A 90 15.21 -16.23 1.98
CA HIS A 90 16.59 -16.35 1.51
C HIS A 90 17.19 -15.10 0.86
N THR A 91 16.42 -14.04 0.59
CA THR A 91 16.94 -12.77 0.07
C THR A 91 16.47 -11.60 0.93
N PRO A 92 17.39 -10.74 1.42
CA PRO A 92 17.04 -9.51 2.11
C PRO A 92 16.55 -8.49 1.08
N THR A 93 15.37 -8.73 0.50
CA THR A 93 14.69 -7.68 -0.25
C THR A 93 13.91 -6.85 0.76
N PRO A 94 14.26 -5.58 0.96
CA PRO A 94 13.36 -4.68 1.64
C PRO A 94 12.16 -4.51 0.71
N LEU A 95 11.09 -5.26 0.97
CA LEU A 95 9.73 -4.95 0.50
C LEU A 95 9.27 -3.55 0.95
N ARG A 96 10.10 -2.86 1.74
CA ARG A 96 9.94 -1.45 2.06
C ARG A 96 10.45 -0.64 0.88
N PRO A 97 9.59 0.14 0.21
CA PRO A 97 10.04 1.13 -0.74
C PRO A 97 10.98 2.15 -0.08
N TYR A 98 11.63 2.94 -0.93
CA TYR A 98 12.65 3.96 -0.61
C TYR A 98 12.40 4.83 0.64
N THR A 99 11.17 4.93 1.16
CA THR A 99 10.83 5.69 2.38
C THR A 99 10.11 4.90 3.48
N GLY A 100 9.88 3.59 3.30
CA GLY A 100 8.97 2.82 4.17
C GLY A 100 7.51 3.27 4.10
N ASP A 101 7.17 4.12 3.11
CA ASP A 101 5.86 4.76 2.89
C ASP A 101 5.03 4.14 1.76
N SER A 102 5.25 2.88 1.41
CA SER A 102 4.31 2.19 0.52
C SER A 102 4.13 0.76 1.03
N GLY A 103 3.14 0.65 1.93
CA GLY A 103 2.45 -0.60 2.20
C GLY A 103 1.29 -0.82 1.23
N ILE A 104 1.23 -0.06 0.12
CA ILE A 104 0.15 -0.15 -0.87
C ILE A 104 0.24 -1.44 -1.67
N CYS A 105 1.47 -1.83 -2.07
CA CYS A 105 1.72 -3.10 -2.75
C CYS A 105 1.36 -4.27 -1.83
N ASP A 106 1.78 -4.19 -0.56
CA ASP A 106 1.39 -5.18 0.47
C ASP A 106 -0.13 -5.23 0.67
N LEU A 107 -0.82 -4.08 0.69
CA LEU A 107 -2.26 -4.00 0.84
C LEU A 107 -3.01 -4.61 -0.34
N LEU A 108 -2.55 -4.33 -1.56
CA LEU A 108 -3.14 -4.83 -2.80
C LEU A 108 -2.96 -6.34 -2.97
N LEU A 109 -1.94 -6.91 -2.36
CA LEU A 109 -1.74 -8.37 -2.31
C LEU A 109 -2.52 -9.06 -1.18
N ILE A 110 -3.21 -8.31 -0.31
CA ILE A 110 -4.09 -8.88 0.73
C ILE A 110 -5.51 -8.95 0.19
N GLN A 111 -6.08 -10.15 0.18
CA GLN A 111 -7.52 -10.35 0.09
C GLN A 111 -8.08 -10.45 1.52
N ALA A 112 -9.24 -9.82 1.78
CA ALA A 112 -9.98 -10.12 3.01
C ALA A 112 -10.25 -11.64 3.04
N GLY A 113 -10.22 -12.24 4.24
CA GLY A 113 -10.43 -13.69 4.39
C GLY A 113 -11.70 -14.15 3.67
N ARG A 114 -11.75 -15.43 3.24
CA ARG A 114 -12.77 -16.06 2.35
C ARG A 114 -14.26 -15.87 2.72
N SER A 115 -14.63 -15.05 3.70
CA SER A 115 -16.00 -14.78 4.09
C SER A 115 -16.27 -13.29 4.38
N ARG A 116 -16.90 -12.64 3.38
CA ARG A 116 -17.94 -11.58 3.49
C ARG A 116 -17.48 -10.12 3.67
N ASN A 117 -18.17 -9.25 2.91
CA ASN A 117 -17.97 -7.79 2.70
C ASN A 117 -16.70 -7.34 1.96
N ASN A 118 -16.23 -8.12 0.98
CA ASN A 118 -15.18 -7.69 0.05
C ASN A 118 -15.48 -6.34 -0.61
N GLU A 119 -16.73 -6.08 -0.99
CA GLU A 119 -17.10 -4.80 -1.62
C GLU A 119 -16.88 -3.60 -0.68
N SER A 120 -17.25 -3.72 0.60
CA SER A 120 -17.03 -2.65 1.59
C SER A 120 -15.54 -2.41 1.82
N PHE A 121 -14.77 -3.49 1.92
CA PHE A 121 -13.33 -3.40 2.13
C PHE A 121 -12.63 -2.82 0.89
N ASP A 122 -13.03 -3.24 -0.30
CA ASP A 122 -12.55 -2.73 -1.58
C ASP A 122 -12.81 -1.23 -1.71
N LYS A 123 -13.99 -0.73 -1.29
CA LYS A 123 -14.27 0.73 -1.23
C LYS A 123 -13.29 1.47 -0.32
N VAL A 124 -12.93 0.91 0.84
CA VAL A 124 -11.93 1.51 1.74
C VAL A 124 -10.53 1.48 1.11
N ILE A 125 -10.18 0.39 0.40
CA ILE A 125 -8.90 0.31 -0.33
C ILE A 125 -8.86 1.37 -1.44
N ILE A 126 -9.88 1.47 -2.29
CA ILE A 126 -9.96 2.46 -3.38
C ILE A 126 -9.73 3.87 -2.82
N TRP A 127 -10.48 4.25 -1.78
CA TRP A 127 -10.30 5.53 -1.11
C TRP A 127 -8.86 5.74 -0.64
N PHE A 128 -8.23 4.71 -0.07
CA PHE A 128 -6.85 4.80 0.39
C PHE A 128 -5.84 4.93 -0.75
N LEU A 129 -6.06 4.25 -1.88
CA LEU A 129 -5.23 4.40 -3.09
C LEU A 129 -5.20 5.86 -3.54
N GLU A 130 -6.36 6.50 -3.63
CA GLU A 130 -6.47 7.92 -4.00
C GLU A 130 -5.69 8.84 -3.05
N GLN A 131 -5.79 8.58 -1.74
CA GLN A 131 -5.06 9.38 -0.75
C GLN A 131 -3.55 9.16 -0.85
N ILE A 132 -3.12 7.93 -1.14
CA ILE A 132 -1.70 7.62 -1.32
C ILE A 132 -1.16 8.28 -2.58
N PHE A 133 -1.89 8.28 -3.69
CA PHE A 133 -1.45 8.94 -4.93
C PHE A 133 -1.26 10.45 -4.70
N ASN A 134 -2.22 11.08 -4.02
CA ASN A 134 -2.10 12.46 -3.56
C ASN A 134 -0.90 12.70 -2.63
N PHE A 135 -0.64 11.76 -1.73
CA PHE A 135 0.51 11.82 -0.83
C PHE A 135 1.84 11.76 -1.59
N GLN A 136 2.00 10.80 -2.50
CA GLN A 136 3.25 10.61 -3.25
C GLN A 136 3.58 11.83 -4.09
N LYS A 137 2.57 12.39 -4.79
CA LYS A 137 2.70 13.60 -5.61
C LYS A 137 3.14 14.83 -4.80
N LYS A 138 2.70 14.96 -3.54
CA LYS A 138 3.00 16.13 -2.68
C LYS A 138 4.30 16.01 -1.90
N VAL A 139 4.64 14.82 -1.41
CA VAL A 139 5.67 14.66 -0.35
C VAL A 139 7.01 14.21 -0.91
N HIS A 140 7.02 13.49 -2.03
CA HIS A 140 8.22 12.88 -2.55
C HIS A 140 8.61 13.48 -3.90
N THR A 141 9.91 13.50 -4.16
CA THR A 141 10.47 13.84 -5.48
C THR A 141 10.79 12.56 -6.24
N LEU A 142 10.61 12.61 -7.56
CA LEU A 142 10.86 11.51 -8.47
C LEU A 142 12.35 11.09 -8.49
N GLU A 143 13.24 12.07 -8.35
CA GLU A 143 14.69 11.92 -8.49
C GLU A 143 15.27 10.78 -7.64
N LEU A 144 14.94 10.77 -6.34
CA LEU A 144 15.49 9.77 -5.43
C LEU A 144 14.96 8.37 -5.72
N TYR A 145 13.73 8.27 -6.21
CA TYR A 145 13.13 7.00 -6.59
C TYR A 145 13.66 6.49 -7.94
N SER A 146 13.85 7.39 -8.91
CA SER A 146 14.54 7.09 -10.16
C SER A 146 15.94 6.54 -9.87
N SER A 147 16.70 7.22 -8.99
CA SER A 147 18.01 6.73 -8.54
C SER A 147 17.92 5.37 -7.87
N TYR A 148 16.91 5.15 -7.01
CA TYR A 148 16.67 3.84 -6.38
C TYR A 148 16.44 2.72 -7.42
N LEU A 149 15.63 2.95 -8.45
CA LEU A 149 15.39 1.95 -9.50
C LEU A 149 16.57 1.81 -10.47
N THR A 150 17.35 2.85 -10.72
CA THR A 150 18.43 2.81 -11.72
C THR A 150 19.81 2.45 -11.12
N SER A 151 19.94 2.41 -9.80
CA SER A 151 21.17 2.03 -9.09
C SER A 151 21.17 0.56 -8.65
N ASP A 152 21.97 0.21 -7.63
CA ASP A 152 22.11 -1.11 -7.02
C ASP A 152 21.01 -1.42 -5.98
N GLY A 153 20.04 -0.53 -5.82
CA GLY A 153 18.97 -0.67 -4.84
C GLY A 153 19.42 -0.39 -3.40
N SER A 154 20.66 0.09 -3.21
CA SER A 154 21.15 0.50 -1.90
C SER A 154 20.29 1.64 -1.35
N ILE A 155 19.71 1.40 -0.17
CA ILE A 155 18.80 2.36 0.43
C ILE A 155 19.59 3.24 1.40
N LYS A 156 19.69 4.54 1.09
CA LYS A 156 20.08 5.55 2.08
C LYS A 156 18.87 5.85 2.97
N LEU A 157 18.52 4.90 3.84
CA LEU A 157 17.42 5.05 4.79
C LEU A 157 17.72 6.24 5.71
N LYS A 158 16.84 7.25 5.73
CA LYS A 158 16.77 8.12 6.90
C LYS A 158 16.15 7.31 8.02
N ASP A 159 16.84 7.18 9.15
CA ASP A 159 16.36 6.53 10.37
C ASP A 159 15.05 7.17 10.85
N GLN A 160 13.92 6.68 10.34
CA GLN A 160 12.62 7.08 10.81
C GLN A 160 11.81 5.82 11.09
N LYS A 161 11.53 5.63 12.38
CA LYS A 161 10.54 4.71 12.94
C LYS A 161 9.22 4.80 12.11
N GLY A 162 8.37 3.78 12.14
CA GLY A 162 7.20 3.62 11.24
C GLY A 162 6.48 4.91 10.84
N SER A 163 6.27 5.06 9.54
CA SER A 163 5.70 6.26 8.93
C SER A 163 4.18 6.35 9.09
N ARG A 164 3.61 7.54 8.88
CA ARG A 164 2.16 7.75 8.98
C ARG A 164 1.40 6.93 7.94
N VAL A 165 1.96 6.78 6.74
CA VAL A 165 1.44 5.91 5.69
C VAL A 165 1.40 4.45 6.16
N TYR A 166 2.50 3.94 6.71
CA TYR A 166 2.55 2.56 7.20
C TYR A 166 1.54 2.29 8.33
N ASN A 167 1.33 3.25 9.23
CA ASN A 167 0.34 3.11 10.30
C ASN A 167 -1.10 3.15 9.76
N ALA A 168 -1.40 3.99 8.77
CA ALA A 168 -2.70 4.01 8.11
C ALA A 168 -2.96 2.70 7.34
N PHE A 169 -1.95 2.18 6.65
CA PHE A 169 -1.98 0.86 6.05
C PHE A 169 -2.34 -0.24 7.07
N LEU A 170 -1.64 -0.29 8.21
CA LEU A 170 -1.94 -1.28 9.25
C LEU A 170 -3.37 -1.13 9.78
N ALA A 171 -3.85 0.10 9.95
CA ALA A 171 -5.22 0.36 10.38
C ALA A 171 -6.26 -0.14 9.36
N ILE A 172 -6.02 0.05 8.07
CA ILE A 172 -6.90 -0.46 7.01
C ILE A 172 -6.84 -1.98 6.98
N ARG A 173 -5.65 -2.60 7.05
CA ARG A 173 -5.52 -4.06 7.09
C ARG A 173 -6.37 -4.68 8.19
N LEU A 174 -6.40 -4.08 9.38
CA LEU A 174 -7.22 -4.57 10.51
C LEU A 174 -8.71 -4.63 10.17
N LEU A 175 -9.22 -3.74 9.30
CA LEU A 175 -10.62 -3.75 8.86
C LEU A 175 -10.97 -4.97 8.01
N GLY A 176 -9.98 -5.64 7.43
CA GLY A 176 -10.16 -6.90 6.71
C GLY A 176 -10.29 -8.12 7.62
N ASP A 177 -10.07 -7.98 8.94
CA ASP A 177 -10.24 -9.07 9.90
C ASP A 177 -11.71 -9.25 10.27
N ALA A 178 -12.18 -10.50 10.38
CA ALA A 178 -13.59 -10.83 10.64
C ALA A 178 -14.17 -10.20 11.92
N GLY A 179 -13.33 -9.89 12.91
CA GLY A 179 -13.75 -9.22 14.14
C GLY A 179 -14.04 -7.71 13.99
N ASN A 180 -13.78 -7.12 12.81
CA ASN A 180 -13.88 -5.69 12.57
C ASN A 180 -14.98 -5.29 11.59
N THR A 181 -15.96 -6.16 11.30
CA THR A 181 -17.01 -5.87 10.30
C THR A 181 -17.78 -4.58 10.59
N GLN A 182 -18.21 -4.34 11.83
CA GLN A 182 -18.91 -3.09 12.17
C GLN A 182 -18.00 -1.88 12.00
N ASN A 183 -16.75 -1.98 12.45
CA ASN A 183 -15.74 -0.93 12.27
C ASN A 183 -15.49 -0.65 10.77
N LEU A 184 -15.50 -1.68 9.92
CA LEU A 184 -15.38 -1.51 8.47
C LEU A 184 -16.55 -0.71 7.90
N GLU A 185 -17.78 -1.05 8.28
CA GLU A 185 -18.97 -0.32 7.81
C GLU A 185 -18.99 1.13 8.29
N ASP A 186 -18.65 1.38 9.56
CA ASP A 186 -18.61 2.72 10.15
C ASP A 186 -17.52 3.60 9.49
N VAL A 187 -16.33 3.02 9.26
CA VAL A 187 -15.24 3.69 8.54
C VAL A 187 -15.70 3.98 7.11
N LYS A 188 -16.19 2.99 6.38
CA LYS A 188 -16.67 3.16 4.99
C LYS A 188 -17.71 4.27 4.90
N ALA A 189 -18.73 4.25 5.76
CA ALA A 189 -19.76 5.27 5.78
C ALA A 189 -19.17 6.67 5.99
N SER A 190 -18.24 6.79 6.94
CA SER A 190 -17.55 8.06 7.19
C SER A 190 -16.78 8.54 5.97
N LEU A 191 -16.02 7.64 5.30
CA LEU A 191 -15.22 7.96 4.12
C LEU A 191 -16.07 8.44 2.94
N LEU A 192 -17.23 7.82 2.70
CA LEU A 192 -18.11 8.17 1.58
C LEU A 192 -18.89 9.47 1.80
N GLN A 193 -19.13 9.86 3.04
CA GLN A 193 -19.96 11.04 3.37
C GLN A 193 -19.16 12.33 3.53
N ASN A 194 -17.83 12.26 3.59
CA ASN A 194 -17.02 13.38 4.06
C ASN A 194 -15.78 13.59 3.19
N SER A 195 -15.50 14.85 2.88
CA SER A 195 -14.23 15.25 2.29
C SER A 195 -13.05 14.94 3.23
N PRO A 196 -11.81 14.82 2.72
CA PRO A 196 -10.63 14.60 3.55
C PRO A 196 -10.45 15.61 4.69
N LYS A 197 -10.83 16.88 4.48
CA LYS A 197 -10.75 17.93 5.51
C LYS A 197 -11.78 17.71 6.63
N GLN A 198 -13.00 17.31 6.28
CA GLN A 198 -14.05 16.98 7.24
C GLN A 198 -13.69 15.72 8.04
N LEU A 199 -13.15 14.69 7.37
CA LEU A 199 -12.67 13.46 8.02
C LEU A 199 -11.65 13.74 9.12
N ILE A 200 -10.68 14.64 8.89
CA ILE A 200 -9.69 15.01 9.92
C ILE A 200 -10.36 15.58 11.18
N GLN A 201 -11.44 16.35 11.03
CA GLN A 201 -12.20 16.90 12.16
C GLN A 201 -13.01 15.81 12.85
N LEU A 202 -13.76 15.00 12.10
CA LEU A 202 -14.62 13.93 12.63
C LEU A 202 -13.81 12.86 13.39
N MET A 203 -12.68 12.42 12.83
CA MET A 203 -11.77 11.45 13.44
C MET A 203 -11.04 11.99 14.70
N SER A 204 -11.35 13.21 15.12
CA SER A 204 -10.89 13.79 16.40
C SER A 204 -11.85 13.51 17.56
N VAL A 205 -13.07 13.08 17.28
CA VAL A 205 -14.10 12.82 18.30
C VAL A 205 -13.88 11.43 18.88
N HIS A 206 -13.70 11.36 20.20
CA HIS A 206 -13.50 10.08 20.89
C HIS A 206 -14.84 9.35 21.05
N ASN A 207 -14.92 8.13 20.48
CA ASN A 207 -16.02 7.20 20.72
C ASN A 207 -15.68 6.26 21.91
N LYS A 208 -16.66 5.52 22.44
CA LYS A 208 -16.46 4.46 23.43
C LYS A 208 -15.72 3.25 22.85
N ASP A 209 -15.73 3.06 21.53
CA ASP A 209 -15.01 1.99 20.85
C ASP A 209 -13.50 2.30 20.74
N GLU A 210 -12.68 1.55 21.49
CA GLU A 210 -11.23 1.72 21.53
C GLU A 210 -10.54 1.33 20.20
N GLN A 211 -11.07 0.35 19.48
CA GLN A 211 -10.50 -0.15 18.24
C GLN A 211 -10.77 0.82 17.10
N LEU A 212 -12.00 1.31 16.97
CA LEU A 212 -12.38 2.33 16.00
C LEU A 212 -11.56 3.62 16.21
N ASN A 213 -11.37 4.04 17.47
CA ASN A 213 -10.52 5.18 17.80
C ASN A 213 -9.07 5.03 17.32
N LYS A 214 -8.50 3.82 17.41
CA LYS A 214 -7.13 3.55 16.91
C LYS A 214 -7.06 3.67 15.39
N ILE A 215 -8.06 3.16 14.69
CA ILE A 215 -8.16 3.23 13.23
C ILE A 215 -8.29 4.69 12.78
N TYR A 216 -9.26 5.43 13.33
CA TYR A 216 -9.47 6.85 13.03
C TYR A 216 -8.27 7.72 13.34
N TYR A 217 -7.58 7.48 14.44
CA TYR A 217 -6.38 8.24 14.76
C TYR A 217 -5.26 8.01 13.73
N ALA A 218 -5.05 6.77 13.26
CA ALA A 218 -4.05 6.48 12.23
C ALA A 218 -4.40 7.16 10.90
N LEU A 219 -5.66 7.03 10.46
CA LEU A 219 -6.15 7.66 9.22
C LEU A 219 -6.08 9.18 9.29
N LYS A 220 -6.47 9.79 10.42
CA LYS A 220 -6.37 11.23 10.65
C LYS A 220 -4.94 11.73 10.48
N LEU A 221 -3.96 11.09 11.12
CA LEU A 221 -2.56 11.51 11.03
C LEU A 221 -2.02 11.46 9.60
N PHE A 222 -2.45 10.46 8.85
CA PHE A 222 -2.12 10.33 7.43
C PHE A 222 -2.77 11.44 6.59
N LEU A 223 -4.09 11.65 6.73
CA LEU A 223 -4.81 12.72 6.02
C LEU A 223 -4.28 14.11 6.34
N SER A 224 -3.97 14.40 7.59
CA SER A 224 -3.34 15.67 8.00
C SER A 224 -2.01 15.91 7.30
N GLN A 225 -1.26 14.86 6.92
CA GLN A 225 0.00 15.04 6.19
C GLN A 225 -0.21 15.46 4.73
N ILE A 226 -1.35 15.11 4.14
CA ILE A 226 -1.68 15.39 2.73
C ILE A 226 -2.43 16.72 2.60
N TRP A 227 -3.37 16.96 3.51
CA TRP A 227 -4.43 17.98 3.36
C TRP A 227 -4.34 19.13 4.36
N GLN A 228 -3.41 19.10 5.31
CA GLN A 228 -3.11 20.22 6.20
C GLN A 228 -1.66 20.67 6.03
N ASN A 229 -1.46 21.96 5.73
CA ASN A 229 -0.13 22.57 5.57
C ASN A 229 0.68 22.58 6.88
N ASN A 230 0.04 22.30 8.02
CA ASN A 230 0.72 22.20 9.29
C ASN A 230 1.40 20.84 9.41
N ARG A 231 2.74 20.82 9.29
CA ARG A 231 3.58 19.80 9.93
C ARG A 231 3.27 19.82 11.43
N GLN A 232 2.19 19.18 11.86
CA GLN A 232 1.93 18.95 13.28
C GLN A 232 3.14 18.17 13.80
N LYS A 233 4.05 18.87 14.48
CA LYS A 233 5.10 18.26 15.30
C LYS A 233 4.36 17.43 16.32
N ASN A 234 4.46 16.11 16.17
CA ASN A 234 3.79 15.18 17.06
C ASN A 234 4.55 15.20 18.41
N ASN A 235 4.20 16.16 19.28
CA ASN A 235 4.80 16.31 20.61
C ASN A 235 4.34 15.20 21.58
N LYS A 236 3.34 14.38 21.20
CA LYS A 236 2.97 13.20 21.98
C LYS A 236 3.89 12.04 21.64
N LYS A 237 4.64 11.61 22.66
CA LYS A 237 5.63 10.51 22.62
C LYS A 237 5.09 9.29 21.86
N ARG A 238 5.61 9.13 20.65
CA ARG A 238 5.52 7.99 19.71
C ARG A 238 5.55 6.59 20.33
N ARG A 239 6.04 6.45 21.58
CA ARG A 239 6.07 5.21 22.36
C ARG A 239 4.69 4.73 22.82
N GLU A 240 3.75 5.62 23.11
CA GLU A 240 2.40 5.19 23.54
C GLU A 240 1.56 4.61 22.39
N PHE A 241 1.75 5.09 21.15
CA PHE A 241 0.94 4.68 20.00
C PHE A 241 1.20 3.24 19.57
N LEU A 242 2.47 2.82 19.49
CA LEU A 242 2.84 1.42 19.21
C LEU A 242 2.31 0.46 20.30
N HIS A 243 2.25 0.94 21.55
CA HIS A 243 1.73 0.17 22.66
C HIS A 243 0.20 0.04 22.61
N ARG A 244 -0.51 1.05 22.10
CA ARG A 244 -1.98 1.06 21.98
C ARG A 244 -2.50 0.23 20.80
N ILE A 245 -1.78 0.16 19.67
CA ILE A 245 -2.18 -0.71 18.53
C ILE A 245 -2.03 -2.22 18.84
N GLY A 246 -1.51 -2.60 20.01
CA GLY A 246 -1.53 -4.00 20.44
C GLY A 246 -0.58 -4.91 19.65
N LEU A 247 0.29 -4.35 18.79
CA LEU A 247 1.43 -5.07 18.24
C LEU A 247 2.52 -5.20 19.31
N LYS A 248 2.21 -5.88 20.42
CA LYS A 248 3.26 -6.62 21.13
C LYS A 248 3.82 -7.56 20.08
N HIS A 249 5.13 -7.51 19.85
CA HIS A 249 5.87 -8.59 19.22
C HIS A 249 5.68 -9.87 20.05
N ARG A 250 4.50 -10.49 19.99
CA ARG A 250 4.32 -11.88 20.36
C ARG A 250 5.02 -12.64 19.25
N LYS A 251 6.28 -13.00 19.51
CA LYS A 251 6.82 -14.30 19.11
C LYS A 251 5.86 -15.38 19.63
N GLN A 252 4.70 -15.52 19.01
CA GLN A 252 3.84 -16.68 19.18
C GLN A 252 3.88 -17.43 17.85
N ARG A 253 4.34 -18.67 17.99
CA ARG A 253 4.64 -19.65 16.96
C ARG A 253 3.56 -19.67 15.86
N TRP A 254 3.97 -19.27 14.67
CA TRP A 254 3.24 -19.45 13.41
C TRP A 254 3.25 -20.91 12.91
N SER A 255 3.60 -21.88 13.77
CA SER A 255 3.56 -23.31 13.42
C SER A 255 2.14 -23.88 13.50
N HIS A 256 1.26 -23.34 14.35
CA HIS A 256 -0.05 -23.97 14.60
C HIS A 256 -1.12 -23.60 13.57
N LEU A 257 -1.03 -22.41 12.97
CA LEU A 257 -1.91 -21.99 11.87
C LEU A 257 -1.57 -22.69 10.53
N PHE A 258 -0.34 -23.16 10.38
CA PHE A 258 0.11 -23.93 9.20
C PHE A 258 -0.31 -25.40 9.26
N GLU A 259 -0.40 -26.00 10.46
CA GLU A 259 -0.91 -27.37 10.64
C GLU A 259 -2.40 -27.47 10.29
N GLN A 260 -3.21 -26.46 10.62
CA GLN A 260 -4.64 -26.45 10.29
C GLN A 260 -4.92 -26.25 8.78
N LEU A 261 -4.00 -25.64 8.03
CA LEU A 261 -4.13 -25.46 6.58
C LEU A 261 -3.67 -26.68 5.77
N LYS A 262 -2.87 -27.58 6.36
CA LYS A 262 -2.52 -28.87 5.74
C LYS A 262 -3.62 -29.92 5.81
N ALA A 263 -4.64 -29.72 6.65
CA ALA A 263 -5.74 -30.68 6.80
C ALA A 263 -6.85 -30.52 5.74
N TYR A 264 -6.72 -29.57 4.81
CA TYR A 264 -7.70 -29.27 3.76
C TYR A 264 -7.10 -29.21 2.34
N LEU A 265 -5.93 -29.83 2.15
CA LEU A 265 -5.36 -30.24 0.85
C LEU A 265 -5.10 -31.75 0.91
#